data_AF-A0A9D1C0B0-F1
#
_entry.id   AF-A0A9D1C0B0-F1
#
_cell.length_a   1.000
_cell.length_b   1.000
_cell.length_c   1.000
_cell.angle_alpha   90.00
_cell.angle_beta   90.00
_cell.angle_gamma   90.00
#
_symmetry.space_group_name_H-M   'P 1'
#
loop_
_entity.id
_entity.type
_entity.pdbx_description
1 polymer ?
#
loop_
_entity_poly.entity_id
_entity_poly.type
_entity_poly.pdbx_seq_one_letter_code
_entity_poly.pdbx_strand_id
1 'polypeptide(L)'
;MPDNKAMQTNLCKTLVTYKKALSLFLLTSSLIVTNVYAQTASQVKDNPSNASKNTLSAEQILHTSLVLTALQLDFYNERCRGISVAKNFNKVNRLYITKYSLTANNYIKLYINPDVRKEKAQHETAFKKNLNAIGGCSNAKKQGWIKALNEQFNKKYDQAELSAWFPEEN
;
A
#
# COMPACT_ATOMS: atom_id res chain seq x y z
N MET A 1 18.02 61.43 27.96
CA MET A 1 17.28 60.44 27.17
C MET A 1 16.29 61.19 26.28
N PRO A 2 16.59 61.42 25.00
CA PRO A 2 15.60 61.88 24.04
C PRO A 2 15.03 60.73 23.21
N ASP A 3 13.70 60.74 23.10
CA ASP A 3 12.87 59.87 22.27
C ASP A 3 13.16 60.03 20.78
N ASN A 4 13.24 58.91 20.06
CA ASN A 4 13.35 58.88 18.61
C ASN A 4 12.22 58.02 18.03
N LYS A 5 11.05 58.62 17.82
CA LYS A 5 9.91 58.05 17.09
C LYS A 5 9.69 58.84 15.81
N ALA A 6 10.39 58.47 14.74
CA ALA A 6 9.99 58.80 13.38
C ALA A 6 10.79 57.97 12.38
N MET A 7 10.27 56.82 11.92
CA MET A 7 10.62 56.32 10.60
C MET A 7 9.56 55.34 10.07
N GLN A 8 8.77 55.85 9.11
CA GLN A 8 8.23 55.16 7.93
C GLN A 8 7.13 54.10 8.16
N THR A 9 5.82 54.32 7.93
CA THR A 9 5.06 54.69 6.70
C THR A 9 5.43 53.92 5.42
N ASN A 10 4.39 53.36 4.77
CA ASN A 10 4.30 52.83 3.38
C ASN A 10 4.64 51.32 3.28
N LEU A 11 3.84 50.36 2.79
CA LEU A 11 2.69 50.29 1.87
C LEU A 11 1.87 49.03 2.25
N CYS A 12 0.62 49.06 2.69
CA CYS A 12 -0.62 49.25 1.93
C CYS A 12 -0.66 48.56 0.54
N LYS A 13 -1.47 47.50 0.46
CA LYS A 13 -2.22 47.03 -0.73
C LYS A 13 -1.42 46.42 -1.89
N THR A 14 -1.47 45.09 -2.01
CA THR A 14 -1.62 44.37 -3.30
C THR A 14 -1.94 42.88 -3.05
N LEU A 15 -3.10 42.64 -2.45
CA LEU A 15 -3.88 41.42 -2.73
C LEU A 15 -4.75 41.73 -3.96
N VAL A 16 -5.13 40.67 -4.70
CA VAL A 16 -6.12 40.64 -5.80
C VAL A 16 -5.53 40.89 -7.19
N THR A 17 -5.26 39.80 -7.93
CA THR A 17 -5.78 39.48 -9.30
C THR A 17 -4.83 38.51 -10.04
N TYR A 18 -4.92 37.20 -9.81
CA TYR A 18 -4.46 36.20 -10.80
C TYR A 18 -5.37 34.96 -10.72
N LYS A 19 -6.67 35.19 -10.93
CA LYS A 19 -7.64 34.18 -11.35
C LYS A 19 -8.19 34.66 -12.69
N LYS A 20 -8.22 33.78 -13.68
CA LYS A 20 -8.77 33.93 -15.06
C LYS A 20 -7.76 34.24 -16.17
N ALA A 21 -7.03 33.22 -16.57
CA ALA A 21 -6.61 32.91 -17.95
C ALA A 21 -5.88 31.57 -17.80
N LEU A 22 -6.33 30.43 -18.31
CA LEU A 22 -6.33 30.14 -19.73
C LEU A 22 -7.19 28.88 -19.90
N SER A 23 -8.48 29.11 -20.12
CA SER A 23 -9.37 28.17 -20.81
C SER A 23 -8.98 28.18 -22.29
N LEU A 24 -9.24 27.07 -22.99
CA LEU A 24 -8.95 26.77 -24.39
C LEU A 24 -7.57 26.15 -24.67
N PHE A 25 -7.51 24.81 -24.62
CA PHE A 25 -6.96 24.09 -25.76
C PHE A 25 -7.99 23.07 -26.25
N LEU A 26 -8.50 23.38 -27.44
CA LEU A 26 -9.44 22.64 -28.24
C LEU A 26 -8.78 21.37 -28.82
N LEU A 27 -9.50 20.26 -28.71
CA LEU A 27 -9.89 19.35 -29.80
C LEU A 27 -8.85 18.79 -30.79
N THR A 28 -9.05 17.48 -31.04
CA THR A 28 -8.77 16.68 -32.24
C THR A 28 -7.39 16.04 -32.36
N SER A 29 -7.36 14.70 -32.22
CA SER A 29 -6.96 13.83 -33.33
C SER A 29 -7.41 12.39 -33.08
N SER A 30 -8.14 11.89 -34.07
CA SER A 30 -8.64 10.54 -34.28
C SER A 30 -7.52 9.50 -34.45
N LEU A 31 -7.89 8.22 -34.28
CA LEU A 31 -7.60 7.07 -35.16
C LEU A 31 -7.20 5.79 -34.39
N ILE A 32 -8.22 4.95 -34.20
CA ILE A 32 -8.27 3.53 -34.60
C ILE A 32 -6.88 2.90 -34.84
N VAL A 33 -6.41 2.08 -33.89
CA VAL A 33 -5.52 0.96 -34.20
C VAL A 33 -6.33 -0.31 -33.98
N THR A 34 -6.60 -0.97 -35.09
CA THR A 34 -7.27 -2.26 -35.21
C THR A 34 -6.52 -3.35 -34.45
N ASN A 35 -7.27 -4.11 -33.66
CA ASN A 35 -6.87 -5.41 -33.14
C ASN A 35 -6.60 -6.36 -34.32
N VAL A 36 -5.33 -6.65 -34.60
CA VAL A 36 -4.90 -7.83 -35.35
C VAL A 36 -4.28 -8.77 -34.33
N TYR A 37 -5.12 -9.54 -33.65
CA TYR A 37 -4.67 -10.77 -32.99
C TYR A 37 -4.73 -11.88 -34.03
N ALA A 38 -3.57 -12.19 -34.60
CA ALA A 38 -3.37 -13.42 -35.34
C ALA A 38 -3.59 -14.60 -34.37
N GLN A 39 -4.65 -15.36 -34.62
CA GLN A 39 -4.84 -16.69 -34.06
C GLN A 39 -3.82 -17.63 -34.71
N THR A 40 -2.68 -17.84 -34.07
CA THR A 40 -1.91 -19.08 -34.26
C THR A 40 -2.50 -20.14 -33.33
N ALA A 41 -3.33 -20.99 -33.91
CA ALA A 41 -3.80 -22.21 -33.30
C ALA A 41 -2.63 -23.20 -33.18
N SER A 42 -1.86 -23.11 -32.09
CA SER A 42 -1.04 -24.22 -31.63
C SER A 42 -1.94 -25.18 -30.87
N GLN A 43 -2.27 -26.29 -31.54
CA GLN A 43 -2.85 -27.48 -30.94
C GLN A 43 -1.82 -28.08 -29.96
N VAL A 44 -1.81 -27.59 -28.72
CA VAL A 44 -1.18 -28.29 -27.60
C VAL A 44 -2.20 -29.27 -27.06
N LYS A 45 -1.81 -30.54 -27.12
CA LYS A 45 -2.57 -31.70 -26.67
C LYS A 45 -2.50 -31.75 -25.14
N ASP A 46 -3.31 -30.93 -24.47
CA ASP A 46 -3.34 -30.90 -23.01
C ASP A 46 -4.37 -31.87 -22.44
N ASN A 47 -3.81 -32.87 -21.74
CA ASN A 47 -4.38 -33.62 -20.63
C ASN A 47 -5.43 -32.80 -19.84
N PRO A 48 -6.53 -33.41 -19.35
CA PRO A 48 -7.44 -32.74 -18.43
C PRO A 48 -6.79 -32.67 -17.04
N SER A 49 -5.79 -31.81 -16.90
CA SER A 49 -5.35 -31.33 -15.60
C SER A 49 -6.39 -30.31 -15.16
N ASN A 50 -7.17 -30.71 -14.16
CA ASN A 50 -8.03 -29.83 -13.36
C ASN A 50 -7.18 -28.69 -12.77
N ALA A 51 -6.90 -27.66 -13.56
CA ALA A 51 -6.40 -26.39 -13.09
C ALA A 51 -7.58 -25.67 -12.42
N SER A 52 -7.87 -26.08 -11.18
CA SER A 52 -8.61 -25.24 -10.23
C SER A 52 -7.86 -23.91 -10.16
N LYS A 53 -8.35 -22.90 -10.88
CA LYS A 53 -7.96 -21.52 -10.64
C LYS A 53 -8.43 -21.20 -9.22
N ASN A 54 -7.52 -21.40 -8.26
CA ASN A 54 -7.66 -21.00 -6.86
C ASN A 54 -7.95 -19.50 -6.82
N THR A 55 -9.24 -19.18 -6.90
CA THR A 55 -9.74 -17.82 -6.73
C THR A 55 -9.74 -17.59 -5.23
N LEU A 56 -8.78 -16.80 -4.75
CA LEU A 56 -8.69 -16.43 -3.34
C LEU A 56 -10.04 -15.88 -2.89
N SER A 57 -10.57 -16.39 -1.77
CA SER A 57 -11.79 -15.86 -1.18
C SER A 57 -11.58 -14.39 -0.77
N ALA A 58 -12.67 -13.60 -0.75
CA ALA A 58 -12.59 -12.19 -0.34
C ALA A 58 -11.97 -12.04 1.06
N GLU A 59 -12.25 -13.00 1.94
CA GLU A 59 -11.69 -13.08 3.28
C GLU A 59 -10.19 -13.37 3.27
N GLN A 60 -9.74 -14.35 2.48
CA GLN A 60 -8.31 -14.63 2.37
C GLN A 60 -7.54 -13.43 1.78
N ILE A 61 -8.16 -12.65 0.88
CA ILE A 61 -7.59 -11.39 0.39
C ILE A 61 -7.49 -10.36 1.52
N LEU A 62 -8.55 -10.20 2.32
CA LEU A 62 -8.54 -9.30 3.48
C LEU A 62 -7.39 -9.65 4.43
N HIS A 63 -7.31 -10.91 4.86
CA HIS A 63 -6.31 -11.38 5.81
C HIS A 63 -4.88 -11.33 5.26
N THR A 64 -4.69 -11.67 3.98
CA THR A 64 -3.40 -11.53 3.30
C THR A 64 -2.98 -10.07 3.25
N SER A 65 -3.88 -9.20 2.83
CA SER A 65 -3.60 -7.76 2.74
C SER A 65 -3.30 -7.14 4.11
N LEU A 66 -3.97 -7.60 5.18
CA LEU A 66 -3.72 -7.16 6.55
C LEU A 66 -2.29 -7.51 7.00
N VAL A 67 -1.90 -8.79 6.84
CA VAL A 67 -0.56 -9.27 7.23
C VAL A 67 0.54 -8.51 6.48
N LEU A 68 0.38 -8.35 5.16
CA LEU A 68 1.37 -7.66 4.33
C LEU A 68 1.45 -6.16 4.65
N THR A 69 0.32 -5.50 4.92
CA THR A 69 0.31 -4.08 5.34
C THR A 69 0.98 -3.91 6.71
N ALA A 70 0.79 -4.85 7.63
CA ALA A 70 1.44 -4.84 8.94
C ALA A 70 2.97 -4.92 8.81
N LEU A 71 3.48 -5.80 7.96
CA LEU A 71 4.91 -5.91 7.65
C LEU A 71 5.46 -4.60 7.07
N GLN A 72 4.74 -3.98 6.12
CA GLN A 72 5.17 -2.70 5.52
C GLN A 72 5.30 -1.58 6.55
N LEU A 73 4.37 -1.47 7.49
CA LEU A 73 4.45 -0.48 8.58
C LEU A 73 5.63 -0.74 9.49
N ASP A 74 5.93 -2.00 9.79
CA ASP A 74 7.07 -2.37 10.63
C ASP A 74 8.40 -2.11 9.91
N PHE A 75 8.52 -2.42 8.61
CA PHE A 75 9.68 -2.05 7.80
C PHE A 75 9.90 -0.54 7.74
N TYR A 76 8.82 0.25 7.66
CA TYR A 76 8.93 1.70 7.75
C TYR A 76 9.46 2.15 9.12
N ASN A 77 8.93 1.60 10.21
CA ASN A 77 9.37 1.95 11.56
C ASN A 77 10.85 1.61 11.78
N GLU A 78 11.30 0.46 11.32
CA GLU A 78 12.70 0.07 11.38
C GLU A 78 13.56 1.03 10.53
N ARG A 79 13.23 1.19 9.25
CA ARG A 79 14.06 1.94 8.30
C ARG A 79 14.11 3.44 8.57
N CYS A 80 12.98 4.04 8.94
CA CYS A 80 12.80 5.49 9.01
C CYS A 80 12.77 6.04 10.45
N ARG A 81 12.56 5.19 11.45
CA ARG A 81 12.50 5.60 12.86
C ARG A 81 13.49 4.85 13.75
N GLY A 82 14.20 3.84 13.23
CA GLY A 82 15.13 3.02 14.01
C GLY A 82 14.43 2.11 15.03
N ILE A 83 13.13 1.86 14.88
CA ILE A 83 12.36 1.03 15.79
C ILE A 83 12.30 -0.39 15.21
N SER A 84 13.10 -1.30 15.76
CA SER A 84 13.17 -2.71 15.31
C SER A 84 12.02 -3.59 15.80
N VAL A 85 11.19 -3.08 16.72
CA VAL A 85 10.04 -3.84 17.25
C VAL A 85 8.93 -3.92 16.20
N ALA A 86 8.57 -5.16 15.82
CA ALA A 86 7.49 -5.46 14.89
C ALA A 86 6.09 -5.25 15.50
N LYS A 87 5.77 -4.00 15.85
CA LYS A 87 4.56 -3.63 16.60
C LYS A 87 3.29 -4.05 15.87
N ASN A 88 3.18 -3.77 14.57
CA ASN A 88 1.95 -4.00 13.81
C ASN A 88 1.77 -5.48 13.50
N PHE A 89 2.85 -6.18 13.13
CA PHE A 89 2.83 -7.62 12.94
C PHE A 89 2.46 -8.35 14.24
N ASN A 90 2.98 -7.91 15.39
CA ASN A 90 2.59 -8.46 16.70
C ASN A 90 1.11 -8.20 17.01
N LYS A 91 0.54 -7.06 16.59
CA LYS A 91 -0.90 -6.78 16.74
C LYS A 91 -1.75 -7.77 15.93
N VAL A 92 -1.36 -8.05 14.68
CA VAL A 92 -2.04 -9.06 13.83
C VAL A 92 -1.87 -10.45 14.41
N ASN A 93 -0.67 -10.78 14.89
CA ASN A 93 -0.41 -12.08 15.51
C ASN A 93 -1.30 -12.33 16.74
N ARG A 94 -1.52 -11.33 17.58
CA ARG A 94 -2.47 -11.43 18.70
C ARG A 94 -3.89 -11.70 18.23
N LEU A 95 -4.37 -10.96 17.23
CA LEU A 95 -5.69 -11.18 16.64
C LEU A 95 -5.83 -12.64 16.15
N TYR A 96 -4.83 -13.15 15.45
CA TYR A 96 -4.89 -14.47 14.84
C TYR A 96 -4.80 -15.60 15.87
N ILE A 97 -3.98 -15.42 16.91
CA ILE A 97 -3.93 -16.38 18.02
C ILE A 97 -5.29 -16.41 18.73
N THR A 98 -5.88 -15.25 19.02
CA THR A 98 -7.13 -15.16 19.76
C THR A 98 -8.34 -15.68 18.98
N LYS A 99 -8.44 -15.38 17.67
CA LYS A 99 -9.62 -15.74 16.87
C LYS A 99 -9.51 -17.10 16.18
N TYR A 100 -8.30 -17.50 15.77
CA TYR A 100 -8.10 -18.61 14.85
C TYR A 100 -7.10 -19.65 15.38
N SER A 101 -6.59 -19.48 16.60
CA SER A 101 -5.59 -20.36 17.21
C SER A 101 -4.34 -20.58 16.34
N LEU A 102 -3.96 -19.58 15.54
CA LEU A 102 -2.79 -19.65 14.65
C LEU A 102 -1.93 -18.39 14.75
N THR A 103 -0.63 -18.54 14.45
CA THR A 103 0.28 -17.40 14.40
C THR A 103 0.26 -16.73 13.02
N ALA A 104 0.56 -15.44 12.95
CA ALA A 104 0.67 -14.75 11.66
C ALA A 104 1.76 -15.37 10.76
N ASN A 105 2.80 -15.99 11.32
CA ASN A 105 3.79 -16.75 10.55
C ASN A 105 3.19 -18.05 9.96
N ASN A 106 2.38 -18.78 10.72
CA ASN A 106 1.66 -19.95 10.21
C ASN A 106 0.70 -19.55 9.09
N TYR A 107 0.01 -18.40 9.25
CA TYR A 107 -0.82 -17.86 8.17
C TYR A 107 -0.02 -17.65 6.88
N ILE A 108 1.13 -16.96 6.96
CA ILE A 108 2.00 -16.74 5.79
C ILE A 108 2.38 -18.09 5.17
N LYS A 109 2.81 -19.05 6.01
CA LYS A 109 3.23 -20.38 5.57
C LYS A 109 2.14 -21.12 4.78
N LEU A 110 0.91 -21.08 5.27
CA LEU A 110 -0.21 -21.85 4.71
C LEU A 110 -0.87 -21.16 3.51
N TYR A 111 -1.00 -19.83 3.54
CA TYR A 111 -1.87 -19.09 2.63
C TYR A 111 -1.14 -18.15 1.66
N ILE A 112 0.15 -17.90 1.85
CA ILE A 112 0.93 -16.98 1.02
C ILE A 112 2.12 -17.71 0.41
N ASN A 113 3.04 -18.17 1.24
CA ASN A 113 4.27 -18.82 0.82
C ASN A 113 4.83 -19.72 1.93
N PRO A 114 5.12 -21.00 1.65
CA PRO A 114 5.66 -21.92 2.65
C PRO A 114 7.00 -21.46 3.26
N ASP A 115 7.81 -20.68 2.52
CA ASP A 115 9.03 -20.06 3.03
C ASP A 115 8.76 -18.65 3.57
N VAL A 116 8.35 -18.58 4.83
CA VAL A 116 8.01 -17.33 5.54
C VAL A 116 9.18 -16.34 5.56
N ARG A 117 10.42 -16.82 5.68
CA ARG A 117 11.60 -15.96 5.75
C ARG A 117 11.84 -15.30 4.40
N LYS A 118 11.79 -16.08 3.32
CA LYS A 118 11.94 -15.58 1.96
C LYS A 118 10.84 -14.59 1.62
N GLU A 119 9.59 -14.90 1.98
CA GLU A 119 8.44 -14.02 1.73
C GLU A 119 8.62 -12.63 2.39
N LYS A 120 9.00 -12.61 3.68
CA LYS A 120 9.26 -11.36 4.38
C LYS A 120 10.42 -10.57 3.75
N ALA A 121 11.50 -11.23 3.37
CA ALA A 121 12.64 -10.58 2.73
C ALA A 121 12.30 -10.00 1.35
N GLN A 122 11.46 -10.69 0.57
CA GLN A 122 10.96 -10.18 -0.71
C GLN A 122 10.09 -8.93 -0.51
N HIS A 123 9.16 -8.96 0.45
CA HIS A 123 8.34 -7.80 0.78
C HIS A 123 9.15 -6.62 1.33
N GLU A 124 10.18 -6.88 2.14
CA GLU A 124 11.09 -5.84 2.64
C GLU A 124 11.87 -5.18 1.49
N THR A 125 12.36 -6.00 0.55
CA THR A 125 13.07 -5.51 -0.64
C THR A 125 12.17 -4.66 -1.51
N ALA A 126 10.93 -5.11 -1.76
CA ALA A 126 9.92 -4.36 -2.50
C ALA A 126 9.58 -3.03 -1.78
N PHE A 127 9.42 -3.05 -0.46
CA PHE A 127 9.20 -1.85 0.35
C PHE A 127 10.35 -0.86 0.19
N LYS A 128 11.61 -1.31 0.31
CA LYS A 128 12.80 -0.45 0.15
C LYS A 128 12.86 0.16 -1.25
N LYS A 129 12.55 -0.62 -2.29
CA LYS A 129 12.49 -0.12 -3.67
C LYS A 129 11.44 0.99 -3.82
N ASN A 130 10.24 0.79 -3.28
CA ASN A 130 9.16 1.78 -3.34
C ASN A 130 9.51 3.04 -2.54
N LEU A 131 10.06 2.88 -1.33
CA LEU A 131 10.52 3.99 -0.51
C LEU A 131 11.58 4.83 -1.23
N ASN A 132 12.54 4.18 -1.89
CA ASN A 132 13.56 4.86 -2.69
C ASN A 132 12.94 5.61 -3.88
N ALA A 133 11.97 5.01 -4.58
CA ALA A 133 11.27 5.65 -5.69
C ALA A 133 10.49 6.91 -5.26
N ILE A 134 9.97 6.94 -4.03
CA ILE A 134 9.31 8.11 -3.43
C ILE A 134 10.33 9.21 -3.03
N GLY A 135 11.62 8.87 -2.94
CA GLY A 135 12.68 9.77 -2.47
C GLY A 135 12.93 9.70 -0.96
N GLY A 136 12.71 8.53 -0.36
CA GLY A 136 13.06 8.24 1.02
C GLY A 136 12.01 8.65 2.06
N CYS A 137 12.38 8.50 3.34
CA CYS A 137 11.47 8.64 4.48
C CYS A 137 10.81 10.02 4.60
N SER A 138 11.55 11.09 4.27
CA SER A 138 11.05 12.47 4.34
C SER A 138 9.92 12.70 3.32
N ASN A 139 10.14 12.29 2.07
CA ASN A 139 9.14 12.43 1.02
C ASN A 139 7.94 11.51 1.24
N ALA A 140 8.17 10.27 1.69
CA ALA A 140 7.12 9.34 2.10
C ALA A 140 6.17 9.95 3.14
N LYS A 141 6.73 10.70 4.12
CA LYS A 141 5.93 11.41 5.12
C LYS A 141 5.18 12.59 4.52
N LYS A 142 5.86 13.43 3.73
CA LYS A 142 5.28 14.64 3.10
C LYS A 142 4.13 14.31 2.13
N GLN A 143 4.25 13.22 1.38
CA GLN A 143 3.23 12.76 0.44
C GLN A 143 2.07 12.01 1.12
N GLY A 144 2.08 11.87 2.45
CA GLY A 144 1.02 11.17 3.18
C GLY A 144 1.01 9.64 2.98
N TRP A 145 2.03 9.05 2.35
CA TRP A 145 2.08 7.61 2.07
C TRP A 145 1.95 6.77 3.35
N ILE A 146 2.65 7.19 4.41
CA ILE A 146 2.61 6.50 5.71
C ILE A 146 1.28 6.69 6.43
N LYS A 147 0.65 7.84 6.26
CA LYS A 147 -0.71 8.06 6.79
C LYS A 147 -1.69 7.12 6.11
N ALA A 148 -1.64 7.03 4.78
CA ALA A 148 -2.47 6.11 4.01
C ALA A 148 -2.22 4.64 4.38
N LEU A 149 -0.96 4.22 4.61
CA LEU A 149 -0.65 2.86 5.07
C LEU A 149 -1.25 2.56 6.45
N ASN A 150 -1.17 3.50 7.40
CA ASN A 150 -1.78 3.34 8.72
C ASN A 150 -3.31 3.26 8.65
N GLU A 151 -3.94 4.12 7.85
CA GLU A 151 -5.41 4.10 7.64
C GLU A 151 -5.85 2.77 7.02
N GLN A 152 -5.12 2.31 6.00
CA GLN A 152 -5.37 1.02 5.37
C GLN A 152 -5.19 -0.15 6.34
N PHE A 153 -4.19 -0.11 7.21
CA PHE A 153 -3.97 -1.13 8.23
C PHE A 153 -5.12 -1.15 9.23
N ASN A 154 -5.49 -0.01 9.80
CA ASN A 154 -6.57 0.08 10.78
C ASN A 154 -7.88 -0.42 10.19
N LYS A 155 -8.26 0.06 9.00
CA LYS A 155 -9.48 -0.39 8.32
C LYS A 155 -9.50 -1.91 8.12
N LYS A 156 -8.41 -2.50 7.62
CA LYS A 156 -8.32 -3.96 7.40
C LYS A 156 -8.35 -4.73 8.72
N TYR A 157 -7.71 -4.19 9.76
CA TYR A 157 -7.70 -4.79 11.08
C TYR A 157 -9.11 -4.86 11.65
N ASP A 158 -9.84 -3.75 11.61
CA ASP A 158 -11.22 -3.67 12.10
C ASP A 158 -12.14 -4.60 11.31
N GLN A 159 -11.95 -4.69 9.99
CA GLN A 159 -12.68 -5.64 9.15
C GLN A 159 -12.38 -7.11 9.51
N ALA A 160 -11.10 -7.46 9.73
CA ALA A 160 -10.70 -8.82 10.12
C ALA A 160 -11.18 -9.19 11.54
N GLU A 161 -11.25 -8.20 12.44
CA GLU A 161 -11.79 -8.38 13.78
C GLU A 161 -13.29 -8.73 13.75
N LEU A 162 -14.04 -8.19 12.79
CA LEU A 162 -15.45 -8.51 12.59
C LEU A 162 -15.71 -9.73 11.69
N SER A 163 -14.71 -10.15 10.91
CA SER A 163 -14.85 -11.28 9.98
C SER A 163 -15.14 -12.60 10.72
N ALA A 164 -16.10 -13.36 10.19
CA ALA A 164 -16.41 -14.71 10.63
C ALA A 164 -15.53 -15.77 9.96
N TRP A 165 -14.59 -15.36 9.10
CA TRP A 165 -13.71 -16.26 8.37
C TRP A 165 -12.92 -17.15 9.32
N PHE A 166 -12.88 -18.45 9.02
CA PHE A 166 -12.01 -19.41 9.69
C PHE A 166 -11.08 -20.05 8.66
N PRO A 167 -9.76 -20.11 8.92
CA PRO A 167 -8.83 -20.82 8.07
C PRO A 167 -9.06 -22.33 8.19
N GLU A 168 -9.66 -22.94 7.16
CA GLU A 168 -9.77 -24.40 7.04
C GLU A 168 -8.41 -24.98 6.59
N GLU A 169 -8.02 -26.11 7.15
CA GLU A 169 -6.80 -26.81 6.72
C GLU A 169 -6.98 -27.29 5.26
N ASN A 170 -6.21 -26.71 4.33
CA ASN A 170 -6.10 -27.19 2.95
C ASN A 170 -5.20 -28.43 2.85
#